data_AF-A0A355UXH1-F1
#
_entry.id   AF-A0A355UXH1-F1
#
_cell.length_a   1.000
_cell.length_b   1.000
_cell.length_c   1.000
_cell.angle_alpha   90.00
_cell.angle_beta   90.00
_cell.angle_gamma   90.00
#
_symmetry.space_group_name_H-M   'P 1'
#
loop_
_entity.id
_entity.type
_entity.pdbx_description
1 polymer ?
#
loop_
_entity_poly.entity_id
_entity_poly.type
_entity_poly.pdbx_seq_one_letter_code
_entity_poly.pdbx_strand_id
1 'polypeptide(L)'
;MVFPRRGSPLMRKKNLYLLLPLLATVFLAGCPSHNPVPALTPSTPPPSSIPDQSKASVLPSGKALEGGTLRVHFTGGRNIGASLMGPTLGAGNSASTTGIDFQPLTPGKYRLLAYAPSFATVRLDNLFVGIDPSTGGIDPQKKILDATINLVPDAKLSGRVIDQDGRPLWGARISWGAAATLSKNDGTFLLEGAAPGKFSLHLNKTLFAGTSLTVDAVAGKTSAVGDVKLTSTTAKFALLNPSDLLEGKTIRENYSNLLSRLALGGFTEGNQSDSSIWLLIDPASLPESKCAEIAAFVASGGKLIVLGEWGGYGGGHPDEANRLLGFFGINFQTDLVRSTSNVGTPEWINVRDFSTLPLVKAVDMINLFAACSVFSVSPALTVASTGASGYRVQSTGIPVAAATQEGDGLVIAVGDSSAWSNFAAAPSSYPNLDRGNNADFMLNLFLW
;
A
#
# COMPACT_ATOMS: atom_id res chain seq x y z
N MET A 1 24.25 -49.79 38.22
CA MET A 1 24.87 -48.52 37.80
C MET A 1 24.24 -47.41 38.61
N VAL A 2 25.01 -46.79 39.49
CA VAL A 2 24.58 -45.75 40.43
C VAL A 2 25.00 -44.40 39.85
N PHE A 3 24.04 -43.51 39.58
CA PHE A 3 24.31 -42.13 39.17
C PHE A 3 24.38 -41.22 40.40
N PRO A 4 25.42 -40.38 40.58
CA PRO A 4 25.47 -39.43 41.66
C PRO A 4 24.78 -38.10 41.29
N ARG A 5 24.23 -37.46 42.35
CA ARG A 5 23.46 -36.23 42.35
C ARG A 5 24.33 -34.97 42.17
N ARG A 6 23.68 -33.98 41.56
CA ARG A 6 23.86 -32.51 41.55
C ARG A 6 24.85 -31.90 42.55
N GLY A 7 25.69 -31.00 42.03
CA GLY A 7 26.25 -29.87 42.76
C GLY A 7 26.02 -28.57 41.96
N SER A 8 25.32 -27.61 42.56
CA SER A 8 25.08 -26.26 42.03
C SER A 8 26.02 -25.27 42.74
N PRO A 9 26.71 -24.35 42.05
CA PRO A 9 27.48 -23.31 42.71
C PRO A 9 26.64 -22.05 42.93
N LEU A 10 26.70 -21.53 44.16
CA LEU A 10 26.18 -20.22 44.57
C LEU A 10 26.79 -19.09 43.73
N MET A 11 25.94 -18.26 43.10
CA MET A 11 26.35 -16.92 42.63
C MET A 11 26.18 -15.88 43.73
N ARG A 12 27.23 -15.09 43.93
CA ARG A 12 27.31 -13.95 44.84
C ARG A 12 26.57 -12.74 44.26
N LYS A 13 25.72 -12.12 45.10
CA LYS A 13 25.15 -10.79 44.93
C LYS A 13 26.25 -9.73 44.85
N LYS A 14 26.21 -8.83 43.85
CA LYS A 14 26.79 -7.48 43.95
C LYS A 14 26.00 -6.45 43.12
N ASN A 15 25.67 -5.37 43.82
CA ASN A 15 25.56 -3.97 43.40
C ASN A 15 24.34 -3.51 42.58
N LEU A 16 23.42 -2.95 43.36
CA LEU A 16 22.36 -2.00 43.04
C LEU A 16 22.99 -0.62 42.72
N TYR A 17 22.70 -0.04 41.55
CA TYR A 17 22.89 1.38 41.28
C TYR A 17 21.54 2.01 40.91
N LEU A 18 21.10 2.93 41.77
CA LEU A 18 20.00 3.86 41.56
C LEU A 18 20.45 4.94 40.57
N LEU A 19 19.63 5.25 39.57
CA LEU A 19 19.72 6.49 38.78
C LEU A 19 18.32 7.10 38.70
N LEU A 20 18.18 8.30 39.28
CA LEU A 20 16.99 9.16 39.24
C LEU A 20 16.70 9.66 37.82
N PRO A 21 15.42 9.89 37.45
CA PRO A 21 15.10 10.72 36.29
C PRO A 21 14.96 12.21 36.69
N LEU A 22 15.52 13.06 35.82
CA LEU A 22 15.38 14.52 35.78
C LEU A 22 13.93 14.88 35.41
N LEU A 23 13.25 15.70 36.23
CA LEU A 23 12.00 16.38 35.88
C LEU A 23 12.29 17.57 34.96
N ALA A 24 11.65 17.63 33.80
CA ALA A 24 11.60 18.80 32.93
C ALA A 24 10.27 19.55 33.15
N THR A 25 10.35 20.73 33.76
CA THR A 25 9.23 21.64 33.97
C THR A 25 9.07 22.54 32.73
N VAL A 26 7.97 22.41 32.00
CA VAL A 26 7.60 23.31 30.89
C VAL A 26 6.71 24.44 31.43
N PHE A 27 7.16 25.68 31.28
CA PHE A 27 6.38 26.89 31.53
C PHE A 27 5.44 27.17 30.35
N LEU A 28 4.13 27.26 30.62
CA LEU A 28 3.13 27.81 29.69
C LEU A 28 2.89 29.28 30.05
N ALA A 29 3.26 30.18 29.14
CA ALA A 29 3.03 31.62 29.27
C ALA A 29 1.83 32.08 28.43
N GLY A 30 0.79 32.52 29.13
CA GLY A 30 -0.04 33.71 28.90
C GLY A 30 -0.56 34.04 27.49
N CYS A 31 -1.87 33.85 27.29
CA CYS A 31 -2.67 34.63 26.33
C CYS A 31 -2.95 36.05 26.88
N PRO A 32 -2.83 37.12 26.08
CA PRO A 32 -3.42 38.40 26.41
C PRO A 32 -4.83 38.57 25.83
N SER A 33 -5.60 39.30 26.62
CA SER A 33 -7.03 39.64 26.57
C SER A 33 -7.53 40.39 25.33
N HIS A 34 -8.83 40.20 25.07
CA HIS A 34 -9.67 40.96 24.13
C HIS A 34 -9.70 42.47 24.42
N ASN A 35 -9.63 43.28 23.34
CA ASN A 35 -10.10 44.66 23.31
C ASN A 35 -11.51 44.72 22.69
N PRO A 36 -12.39 45.64 23.14
CA PRO A 36 -13.74 45.78 22.60
C PRO A 36 -13.76 46.54 21.27
N VAL A 37 -14.63 46.10 20.37
CA VAL A 37 -14.91 46.70 19.05
C VAL A 37 -15.80 47.94 19.22
N PRO A 38 -15.50 49.09 18.59
CA PRO A 38 -16.42 50.22 18.53
C PRO A 38 -17.48 50.05 17.43
N ALA A 39 -18.68 50.57 17.71
CA ALA A 39 -19.88 50.46 16.88
C ALA A 39 -19.69 51.02 15.46
N LEU A 40 -20.18 50.27 14.47
CA LEU A 40 -20.28 50.68 13.07
C LEU A 40 -21.53 51.55 12.84
N THR A 41 -21.35 52.71 12.21
CA THR A 41 -22.41 53.54 11.62
C THR A 41 -22.98 52.91 10.33
N PRO A 42 -24.23 53.23 9.93
CA PRO A 42 -24.86 52.59 8.78
C PRO A 42 -24.26 53.09 7.46
N SER A 43 -23.81 52.16 6.61
CA SER A 43 -23.38 52.41 5.24
C SER A 43 -24.55 52.36 4.25
N THR A 44 -24.44 53.24 3.25
CA THR A 44 -25.30 53.42 2.08
C THR A 44 -25.53 52.15 1.24
N PRO A 45 -26.62 52.07 0.46
CA PRO A 45 -26.95 50.88 -0.33
C PRO A 45 -25.96 50.67 -1.48
N PRO A 46 -25.71 49.41 -1.91
CA PRO A 46 -24.77 49.13 -2.98
C PRO A 46 -25.37 49.46 -4.36
N PRO A 47 -24.55 49.87 -5.33
CA PRO A 47 -25.00 50.03 -6.71
C PRO A 47 -25.28 48.66 -7.36
N SER A 48 -26.31 48.68 -8.20
CA SER A 48 -26.84 47.57 -8.99
C SER A 48 -25.85 46.99 -10.01
N SER A 49 -25.85 45.66 -10.09
CA SER A 49 -25.49 44.78 -11.23
C SER A 49 -24.17 45.05 -11.98
N ILE A 50 -23.16 44.25 -11.65
CA ILE A 50 -22.00 43.99 -12.53
C ILE A 50 -22.45 42.97 -13.60
N PRO A 51 -22.18 43.18 -14.91
CA PRO A 51 -22.51 42.21 -15.93
C PRO A 51 -21.63 40.96 -15.83
N ASP A 52 -22.29 39.80 -15.97
CA ASP A 52 -21.74 38.44 -15.94
C ASP A 52 -21.10 38.10 -17.30
N GLN A 53 -19.77 37.92 -17.37
CA GLN A 53 -19.03 37.67 -18.63
C GLN A 53 -17.73 36.86 -18.41
N SER A 54 -17.80 35.58 -18.07
CA SER A 54 -16.63 34.71 -17.89
C SER A 54 -16.62 33.54 -18.87
N LYS A 55 -16.56 33.81 -20.18
CA LYS A 55 -16.74 32.77 -21.21
C LYS A 55 -15.45 32.00 -21.54
N ALA A 56 -15.51 30.67 -21.47
CA ALA A 56 -14.54 29.76 -22.11
C ALA A 56 -15.24 28.90 -23.18
N SER A 57 -14.63 28.70 -24.36
CA SER A 57 -15.22 27.91 -25.44
C SER A 57 -14.35 26.70 -25.82
N VAL A 58 -15.00 25.55 -26.01
CA VAL A 58 -14.40 24.30 -26.52
C VAL A 58 -14.77 24.18 -28.00
N LEU A 59 -13.80 24.31 -28.91
CA LEU A 59 -14.08 24.29 -30.35
C LEU A 59 -13.04 23.43 -31.09
N PRO A 60 -13.41 22.28 -31.65
CA PRO A 60 -12.78 21.74 -32.84
C PRO A 60 -13.70 22.06 -34.04
N SER A 61 -13.16 22.63 -35.12
CA SER A 61 -13.88 23.02 -36.36
C SER A 61 -14.90 24.18 -36.28
N GLY A 62 -14.99 24.88 -35.15
CA GLY A 62 -15.91 26.02 -34.97
C GLY A 62 -17.34 25.64 -34.54
N LYS A 63 -17.62 24.35 -34.28
CA LYS A 63 -18.87 23.90 -33.66
C LYS A 63 -18.62 23.55 -32.18
N ALA A 64 -19.53 23.99 -31.30
CA ALA A 64 -19.49 23.63 -29.89
C ALA A 64 -19.64 22.12 -29.71
N LEU A 65 -18.83 21.55 -28.83
CA LEU A 65 -18.94 20.14 -28.48
C LEU A 65 -20.05 19.94 -27.46
N GLU A 66 -21.09 19.19 -27.81
CA GLU A 66 -22.17 18.86 -26.87
C GLU A 66 -21.71 17.80 -25.88
N GLY A 67 -22.00 18.00 -24.58
CA GLY A 67 -21.65 17.03 -23.52
C GLY A 67 -20.19 17.07 -23.04
N GLY A 68 -19.41 18.08 -23.44
CA GLY A 68 -18.10 18.34 -22.84
C GLY A 68 -18.23 18.87 -21.41
N THR A 69 -17.34 18.42 -20.53
CA THR A 69 -17.21 18.95 -19.17
C THR A 69 -15.92 19.74 -19.05
N LEU A 70 -16.01 20.94 -18.46
CA LEU A 70 -14.85 21.76 -18.12
C LEU A 70 -14.76 21.85 -16.60
N ARG A 71 -13.58 21.54 -16.05
CA ARG A 71 -13.28 21.67 -14.61
C ARG A 71 -12.15 22.65 -14.39
N VAL A 72 -12.36 23.56 -13.43
CA VAL A 72 -11.35 24.53 -12.98
C VAL A 72 -10.84 24.12 -11.61
N HIS A 73 -9.53 24.02 -11.47
CA HIS A 73 -8.85 23.77 -10.22
C HIS A 73 -7.94 24.96 -9.89
N PHE A 74 -8.09 25.52 -8.68
CA PHE A 74 -7.13 26.51 -8.17
C PHE A 74 -5.80 25.83 -7.83
N THR A 75 -4.70 26.36 -8.36
CA THR A 75 -3.34 25.81 -8.17
C THR A 75 -2.42 26.72 -7.35
N GLY A 76 -2.87 27.93 -6.98
CA GLY A 76 -2.26 28.72 -5.90
C GLY A 76 -2.02 30.20 -6.18
N GLY A 77 -2.10 30.99 -5.11
CA GLY A 77 -1.55 32.34 -4.89
C GLY A 77 -0.77 32.31 -3.56
N ARG A 78 0.12 33.30 -3.31
CA ARG A 78 1.14 33.33 -2.23
C ARG A 78 0.89 32.34 -1.07
N ASN A 79 1.70 31.28 -1.04
CA ASN A 79 1.69 30.23 -0.03
C ASN A 79 1.84 30.79 1.39
N ILE A 80 0.81 30.62 2.23
CA ILE A 80 1.01 30.25 3.64
C ILE A 80 0.85 28.73 3.62
N GLY A 81 1.90 27.99 3.96
CA GLY A 81 2.17 26.64 3.42
C GLY A 81 1.06 25.60 3.54
N ALA A 82 0.64 25.06 2.39
CA ALA A 82 0.24 23.66 2.17
C ALA A 82 -0.12 23.50 0.67
N SER A 83 0.59 22.61 -0.04
CA SER A 83 0.20 22.19 -1.39
C SER A 83 -0.98 21.23 -1.28
N LEU A 84 -2.20 21.77 -1.26
CA LEU A 84 -3.44 21.03 -1.41
C LEU A 84 -3.95 21.24 -2.84
N MET A 85 -4.37 20.16 -3.51
CA MET A 85 -5.26 20.31 -4.66
C MET A 85 -6.49 21.09 -4.17
N GLY A 86 -6.67 22.33 -4.63
CA GLY A 86 -7.79 23.16 -4.22
C GLY A 86 -9.13 22.54 -4.60
N PRO A 87 -10.23 22.92 -3.93
CA PRO A 87 -11.57 22.44 -4.25
C PRO A 87 -11.89 22.69 -5.74
N THR A 88 -12.66 21.80 -6.36
CA THR A 88 -13.23 22.05 -7.68
C THR A 88 -14.20 23.22 -7.54
N LEU A 89 -13.84 24.37 -8.10
CA LEU A 89 -14.59 25.63 -7.93
C LEU A 89 -15.81 25.71 -8.87
N GLY A 90 -15.91 24.79 -9.83
CA GLY A 90 -17.07 24.64 -10.69
C GLY A 90 -16.88 23.54 -11.74
N ALA A 91 -17.99 22.92 -12.15
CA ALA A 91 -18.08 22.08 -13.33
C ALA A 91 -19.19 22.66 -14.23
N GLY A 92 -18.83 23.02 -15.46
CA GLY A 92 -19.78 23.47 -16.47
C GLY A 92 -19.90 22.42 -17.58
N ASN A 93 -21.13 22.19 -18.05
CA ASN A 93 -21.38 21.39 -19.24
C ASN A 93 -21.53 22.34 -20.44
N SER A 94 -20.82 22.08 -21.54
CA SER A 94 -20.98 22.86 -22.77
C SER A 94 -22.29 22.51 -23.46
N ALA A 95 -23.38 23.15 -23.06
CA ALA A 95 -24.69 23.04 -23.72
C ALA A 95 -24.90 24.12 -24.80
N SER A 96 -23.98 25.08 -24.97
CA SER A 96 -24.18 26.17 -25.94
C SER A 96 -22.88 26.65 -26.60
N THR A 97 -23.03 27.18 -27.81
CA THR A 97 -21.99 27.88 -28.59
C THR A 97 -21.50 29.18 -27.97
N THR A 98 -22.09 29.61 -26.84
CA THR A 98 -21.86 30.93 -26.26
C THR A 98 -20.84 30.95 -25.11
N GLY A 99 -20.20 29.81 -24.81
CA GLY A 99 -19.19 29.68 -23.74
C GLY A 99 -19.73 29.07 -22.45
N ILE A 100 -18.82 28.64 -21.57
CA ILE A 100 -19.10 28.21 -20.20
C ILE A 100 -18.73 29.37 -19.27
N ASP A 101 -19.70 29.90 -18.54
CA ASP A 101 -19.47 30.87 -17.47
C ASP A 101 -19.14 30.14 -16.16
N PHE A 102 -18.04 30.54 -15.54
CA PHE A 102 -17.67 30.10 -14.20
C PHE A 102 -18.12 31.12 -13.17
N GLN A 103 -18.50 30.65 -11.99
CA GLN A 103 -18.61 31.51 -10.81
C GLN A 103 -17.34 32.36 -10.66
N PRO A 104 -17.44 33.59 -10.12
CA PRO A 104 -16.31 34.50 -10.02
C PRO A 104 -15.09 33.81 -9.39
N LEU A 105 -14.05 33.63 -10.20
CA LEU A 105 -12.81 33.01 -9.77
C LEU A 105 -12.03 34.01 -8.90
N THR A 106 -11.55 33.57 -7.74
CA THR A 106 -10.65 34.37 -6.91
C THR A 106 -9.33 34.63 -7.61
N PRO A 107 -8.61 35.73 -7.32
CA PRO A 107 -7.31 35.95 -7.92
C PRO A 107 -6.29 34.84 -7.59
N GLY A 108 -5.49 34.44 -8.58
CA GLY A 108 -4.40 33.46 -8.43
C GLY A 108 -4.22 32.55 -9.66
N LYS A 109 -3.44 31.48 -9.50
CA LYS A 109 -3.18 30.51 -10.57
C LYS A 109 -4.21 29.39 -10.57
N TYR A 110 -4.54 28.95 -11.77
CA TYR A 110 -5.52 27.93 -12.07
C TYR A 110 -4.96 26.90 -13.04
N ARG A 111 -5.58 25.72 -12.98
CA ARG A 111 -5.50 24.66 -13.98
C ARG A 111 -6.91 24.43 -14.50
N LEU A 112 -7.00 24.33 -15.81
CA LEU A 112 -8.22 23.95 -16.51
C LEU A 112 -8.07 22.55 -17.07
N LEU A 113 -9.09 21.73 -16.87
CA LEU A 113 -9.18 20.38 -17.41
C LEU A 113 -10.46 20.28 -18.23
N ALA A 114 -10.31 20.01 -19.52
CA ALA A 114 -11.41 19.79 -20.43
C ALA A 114 -11.52 18.30 -20.76
N TYR A 115 -12.73 17.77 -20.64
CA TYR A 115 -13.05 16.37 -20.86
C TYR A 115 -14.24 16.29 -21.80
N ALA A 116 -14.23 15.33 -22.71
CA ALA A 116 -15.42 14.93 -23.42
C ALA A 116 -15.32 13.45 -23.80
N PRO A 117 -16.44 12.71 -23.86
CA PRO A 117 -16.42 11.32 -24.32
C PRO A 117 -15.76 11.20 -25.70
N SER A 118 -14.83 10.25 -25.85
CA SER A 118 -14.06 10.01 -27.10
C SER A 118 -13.08 11.12 -27.49
N PHE A 119 -12.75 12.04 -26.58
CA PHE A 119 -11.70 13.04 -26.78
C PHE A 119 -10.61 12.91 -25.72
N ALA A 120 -9.38 13.22 -26.11
CA ALA A 120 -8.27 13.31 -25.19
C ALA A 120 -8.54 14.40 -24.14
N THR A 121 -8.18 14.13 -22.88
CA THR A 121 -8.25 15.16 -21.84
C THR A 121 -7.23 16.25 -22.15
N VAL A 122 -7.70 17.50 -22.26
CA VAL A 122 -6.82 18.65 -22.45
C VAL A 122 -6.61 19.34 -21.12
N ARG A 123 -5.34 19.62 -20.81
CA ARG A 123 -4.92 20.32 -19.61
C ARG A 123 -4.24 21.63 -19.98
N LEU A 124 -4.75 22.73 -19.43
CA LEU A 124 -4.11 24.04 -19.49
C LEU A 124 -3.68 24.43 -18.07
N ASP A 125 -2.38 24.61 -17.87
CA ASP A 125 -1.79 25.02 -16.60
C ASP A 125 -1.44 26.50 -16.58
N ASN A 126 -1.18 27.02 -15.38
CA ASN A 126 -0.67 28.39 -15.14
C ASN A 126 -1.60 29.50 -15.66
N LEU A 127 -2.90 29.21 -15.73
CA LEU A 127 -3.91 30.21 -16.02
C LEU A 127 -3.97 31.20 -14.86
N PHE A 128 -3.72 32.48 -15.08
CA PHE A 128 -3.67 33.46 -14.00
C PHE A 128 -4.86 34.41 -14.05
N VAL A 129 -5.59 34.49 -12.94
CA VAL A 129 -6.62 35.51 -12.72
C VAL A 129 -6.00 36.60 -11.84
N GLY A 130 -5.68 37.75 -12.43
CA GLY A 130 -4.99 38.84 -11.75
C GLY A 130 -5.93 39.86 -11.11
N ILE A 131 -5.43 40.54 -10.07
CA ILE A 131 -5.97 41.82 -9.57
C ILE A 131 -5.22 42.93 -10.30
N ASP A 132 -5.94 43.96 -10.74
CA ASP A 132 -5.33 45.21 -11.20
C ASP A 132 -4.62 45.87 -9.99
N PRO A 133 -3.29 46.04 -10.02
CA PRO A 133 -2.57 46.67 -8.92
C PRO A 133 -2.92 48.15 -8.73
N SER A 134 -3.46 48.83 -9.75
CA SER A 134 -3.80 50.26 -9.70
C SER A 134 -5.17 50.53 -9.09
N THR A 135 -6.11 49.60 -9.21
CA THR A 135 -7.48 49.74 -8.68
C THR A 135 -7.78 48.83 -7.50
N GLY A 136 -6.95 47.82 -7.23
CA GLY A 136 -7.22 46.79 -6.21
C GLY A 136 -8.42 45.88 -6.56
N GLY A 137 -9.09 46.13 -7.68
CA GLY A 137 -10.17 45.32 -8.24
C GLY A 137 -9.64 44.33 -9.28
N ILE A 138 -10.47 43.36 -9.69
CA ILE A 138 -10.10 42.46 -10.78
C ILE A 138 -10.05 43.27 -12.07
N ASP A 139 -8.88 43.38 -12.70
CA ASP A 139 -8.66 44.11 -13.96
C ASP A 139 -9.64 43.62 -15.03
N PRO A 140 -10.64 44.42 -15.44
CA PRO A 140 -11.61 44.04 -16.45
C PRO A 140 -11.03 43.95 -17.86
N GLN A 141 -9.83 44.48 -18.12
CA GLN A 141 -9.15 44.42 -19.42
C GLN A 141 -8.05 43.34 -19.49
N LYS A 142 -7.54 42.87 -18.34
CA LYS A 142 -6.80 41.59 -18.24
C LYS A 142 -7.70 40.39 -17.97
N LYS A 143 -8.98 40.65 -17.67
CA LYS A 143 -10.09 39.69 -17.66
C LYS A 143 -10.45 39.38 -19.10
N ILE A 144 -10.07 38.19 -19.51
CA ILE A 144 -10.93 37.15 -20.05
C ILE A 144 -9.92 36.16 -20.58
N LEU A 145 -9.94 34.97 -20.00
CA LEU A 145 -9.13 33.89 -20.50
C LEU A 145 -9.86 33.36 -21.73
N ASP A 146 -9.72 34.07 -22.86
CA ASP A 146 -10.13 33.59 -24.18
C ASP A 146 -9.19 32.45 -24.57
N ALA A 147 -9.37 31.31 -23.90
CA ALA A 147 -8.74 30.06 -24.24
C ALA A 147 -9.70 29.29 -25.13
N THR A 148 -9.35 29.18 -26.40
CA THR A 148 -9.91 28.14 -27.27
C THR A 148 -9.27 26.82 -26.90
N ILE A 149 -10.07 25.89 -26.39
CA ILE A 149 -9.62 24.53 -26.10
C ILE A 149 -9.95 23.64 -27.28
N ASN A 150 -8.92 23.23 -28.02
CA ASN A 150 -9.04 22.28 -29.11
C ASN A 150 -9.02 20.86 -28.52
N LEU A 151 -10.19 20.22 -28.44
CA LEU A 151 -10.26 18.80 -28.11
C LEU A 151 -9.95 17.99 -29.38
N VAL A 152 -9.03 17.05 -29.23
CA VAL A 152 -8.69 16.07 -30.26
C VAL A 152 -9.27 14.72 -29.90
N PRO A 153 -9.77 13.93 -30.88
CA PRO A 153 -10.24 12.58 -30.59
C PRO A 153 -9.19 11.80 -29.82
N ASP A 154 -9.62 11.04 -28.81
CA ASP A 154 -8.69 10.22 -28.07
C ASP A 154 -8.08 9.15 -28.97
N ALA A 155 -6.85 8.78 -28.67
CA ALA A 155 -6.27 7.58 -29.22
C ALA A 155 -6.43 6.44 -28.19
N LYS A 156 -6.26 5.22 -28.67
CA LYS A 156 -6.26 4.03 -27.83
C LYS A 156 -4.96 3.28 -28.07
N LEU A 157 -4.44 2.62 -27.05
CA LEU A 157 -3.29 1.74 -27.19
C LEU A 157 -3.70 0.33 -26.78
N SER A 158 -3.35 -0.63 -27.62
CA SER A 158 -3.52 -2.05 -27.30
C SER A 158 -2.19 -2.78 -27.41
N GLY A 159 -1.96 -3.72 -26.52
CA GLY A 159 -0.77 -4.58 -26.58
C GLY A 159 -0.88 -5.71 -25.57
N ARG A 160 0.24 -6.39 -25.35
CA ARG A 160 0.34 -7.46 -24.35
C ARG A 160 1.63 -7.28 -23.55
N VAL A 161 1.57 -7.53 -22.25
CA VAL A 161 2.73 -7.53 -21.37
C VAL A 161 3.16 -8.98 -21.15
N ILE A 162 4.44 -9.26 -21.37
CA ILE A 162 5.04 -10.61 -21.23
C ILE A 162 6.30 -10.57 -20.37
N ASP A 163 6.64 -11.70 -19.75
CA ASP A 163 7.89 -11.90 -19.02
C ASP A 163 9.07 -12.23 -19.96
N GLN A 164 10.24 -12.50 -19.38
CA GLN A 164 11.42 -12.84 -20.15
C GLN A 164 11.30 -14.13 -20.98
N ASP A 165 10.38 -15.02 -20.61
CA ASP A 165 10.12 -16.33 -21.23
C ASP A 165 8.94 -16.28 -22.22
N GLY A 166 8.29 -15.12 -22.38
CA GLY A 166 7.13 -14.93 -23.26
C GLY A 166 5.78 -15.26 -22.61
N ARG A 167 5.74 -15.58 -21.31
CA ARG A 167 4.49 -15.82 -20.58
C ARG A 167 3.76 -14.50 -20.33
N PRO A 168 2.42 -14.46 -20.43
CA PRO A 168 1.65 -13.24 -20.17
C PRO A 168 1.77 -12.80 -18.70
N LEU A 169 1.90 -11.49 -18.49
CA LEU A 169 1.94 -10.87 -17.17
C LEU A 169 0.61 -10.20 -16.85
N TRP A 170 -0.13 -10.77 -15.90
CA TRP A 170 -1.36 -10.17 -15.38
C TRP A 170 -1.10 -9.05 -14.37
N GLY A 171 -1.93 -8.01 -14.39
CA GLY A 171 -1.90 -6.93 -13.42
C GLY A 171 -0.67 -6.01 -13.55
N ALA A 172 0.05 -6.06 -14.66
CA ALA A 172 1.05 -5.05 -14.98
C ALA A 172 0.35 -3.71 -15.18
N ARG A 173 0.89 -2.66 -14.59
CA ARG A 173 0.38 -1.30 -14.72
C ARG A 173 0.98 -0.66 -15.96
N ILE A 174 0.14 -0.34 -16.92
CA ILE A 174 0.48 0.44 -18.12
C ILE A 174 0.00 1.85 -17.87
N SER A 175 0.86 2.85 -18.02
CA SER A 175 0.49 4.24 -17.77
C SER A 175 1.18 5.22 -18.70
N TRP A 176 0.49 6.33 -18.94
CA TRP A 176 1.07 7.50 -19.56
C TRP A 176 0.27 8.75 -19.17
N GLY A 177 1.00 9.81 -18.80
CA GLY A 177 0.38 11.02 -18.28
C GLY A 177 -0.55 10.71 -17.10
N ALA A 178 -1.82 11.10 -17.24
CA ALA A 178 -2.87 10.80 -16.26
C ALA A 178 -3.63 9.49 -16.54
N ALA A 179 -3.42 8.86 -17.70
CA ALA A 179 -4.09 7.62 -18.07
C ALA A 179 -3.33 6.40 -17.53
N ALA A 180 -4.05 5.41 -17.03
CA ALA A 180 -3.48 4.14 -16.63
C ALA A 180 -4.49 2.99 -16.81
N THR A 181 -3.98 1.79 -17.08
CA THR A 181 -4.75 0.56 -17.14
C THR A 181 -3.92 -0.59 -16.56
N LEU A 182 -4.56 -1.74 -16.33
CA LEU A 182 -3.88 -2.98 -15.94
C LEU A 182 -3.97 -4.00 -17.07
N SER A 183 -2.93 -4.81 -17.24
CA SER A 183 -3.02 -5.98 -18.11
C SER A 183 -3.97 -7.04 -17.53
N LYS A 184 -4.68 -7.72 -18.43
CA LYS A 184 -5.60 -8.84 -18.14
C LYS A 184 -4.81 -10.13 -17.91
N ASN A 185 -5.53 -11.22 -17.62
CA ASN A 185 -4.95 -12.54 -17.32
C ASN A 185 -4.12 -13.12 -18.48
N ASP A 186 -4.47 -12.80 -19.72
CA ASP A 186 -3.74 -13.13 -20.95
C ASP A 186 -2.62 -12.11 -21.28
N GLY A 187 -2.34 -11.18 -20.35
CA GLY A 187 -1.36 -10.11 -20.49
C GLY A 187 -1.84 -8.95 -21.37
N THR A 188 -3.00 -9.04 -22.02
CA THR A 188 -3.48 -7.98 -22.92
C THR A 188 -3.91 -6.74 -22.17
N PHE A 189 -3.77 -5.57 -22.79
CA PHE A 189 -4.26 -4.31 -22.24
C PHE A 189 -4.90 -3.44 -23.30
N LEU A 190 -5.81 -2.57 -22.88
CA LEU A 190 -6.37 -1.46 -23.65
C LEU A 190 -6.27 -0.20 -22.78
N LEU A 191 -5.46 0.77 -23.21
CA LEU A 191 -5.32 2.08 -22.59
C LEU A 191 -6.09 3.10 -23.44
N GLU A 192 -7.06 3.77 -22.83
CA GLU A 192 -7.93 4.76 -23.48
C GLU A 192 -7.65 6.18 -22.98
N GLY A 193 -8.23 7.19 -23.64
CA GLY A 193 -8.10 8.59 -23.23
C GLY A 193 -6.77 9.23 -23.68
N ALA A 194 -6.15 8.67 -24.72
CA ALA A 194 -4.84 9.07 -25.15
C ALA A 194 -4.82 10.38 -25.95
N ALA A 195 -4.04 11.38 -25.53
CA ALA A 195 -3.63 12.44 -26.45
C ALA A 195 -2.80 11.88 -27.64
N PRO A 196 -3.14 12.21 -28.89
CA PRO A 196 -2.37 11.78 -30.05
C PRO A 196 -0.96 12.39 -30.08
N GLY A 197 -0.02 11.69 -30.73
CA GLY A 197 1.38 12.07 -30.88
C GLY A 197 2.36 11.04 -30.30
N LYS A 198 3.63 11.42 -30.21
CA LYS A 198 4.69 10.58 -29.65
C LYS A 198 4.81 10.78 -28.13
N PHE A 199 4.81 9.69 -27.37
CA PHE A 199 4.97 9.73 -25.91
C PHE A 199 5.67 8.49 -25.37
N SER A 200 6.15 8.61 -24.13
CA SER A 200 6.72 7.52 -23.36
C SER A 200 5.61 6.77 -22.62
N LEU A 201 5.38 5.51 -22.98
CA LEU A 201 4.49 4.59 -22.29
C LEU A 201 5.29 3.88 -21.20
N HIS A 202 4.86 4.00 -19.95
CA HIS A 202 5.52 3.40 -18.80
C HIS A 202 4.80 2.13 -18.36
N LEU A 203 5.54 1.03 -18.24
CA LEU A 203 5.03 -0.24 -17.74
C LEU A 203 5.77 -0.61 -16.46
N ASN A 204 5.02 -0.99 -15.44
CA ASN A 204 5.55 -1.42 -14.16
C ASN A 204 4.75 -2.63 -13.66
N LYS A 205 5.46 -3.60 -13.07
CA LYS A 205 4.87 -4.71 -12.34
C LYS A 205 5.79 -5.02 -11.17
N THR A 206 5.23 -5.24 -9.98
CA THR A 206 6.02 -5.69 -8.82
C THR A 206 6.82 -6.95 -9.19
N LEU A 207 8.09 -6.96 -8.83
CA LEU A 207 9.09 -7.98 -9.18
C LEU A 207 9.50 -7.99 -10.66
N PHE A 208 9.26 -6.91 -11.38
CA PHE A 208 9.78 -6.70 -12.72
C PHE A 208 10.42 -5.32 -12.82
N ALA A 209 11.51 -5.24 -13.57
CA ALA A 209 12.12 -3.98 -13.94
C ALA A 209 11.12 -3.20 -14.79
N GLY A 210 10.76 -2.00 -14.34
CA GLY A 210 9.91 -1.11 -15.11
C GLY A 210 10.57 -0.78 -16.45
N THR A 211 9.77 -0.67 -17.51
CA THR A 211 10.26 -0.27 -18.83
C THR A 211 9.48 0.91 -19.36
N SER A 212 10.08 1.63 -20.29
CA SER A 212 9.44 2.74 -21.00
C SER A 212 9.71 2.60 -22.49
N LEU A 213 8.69 2.83 -23.31
CA LEU A 213 8.82 2.80 -24.76
C LEU A 213 8.13 3.99 -25.41
N THR A 214 8.70 4.48 -26.50
CA THR A 214 8.10 5.56 -27.28
C THR A 214 7.05 4.99 -28.22
N VAL A 215 5.80 5.42 -28.07
CA VAL A 215 4.67 5.03 -28.92
C VAL A 215 4.17 6.26 -29.67
N ASP A 216 3.74 6.08 -30.91
CA ASP A 216 3.01 7.08 -31.69
C ASP A 216 1.51 6.74 -31.69
N ALA A 217 0.71 7.52 -30.96
CA ALA A 217 -0.74 7.34 -30.96
C ALA A 217 -1.40 8.26 -31.97
N VAL A 218 -2.29 7.68 -32.78
CA VAL A 218 -2.98 8.41 -33.84
C VAL A 218 -4.39 8.76 -33.36
N ALA A 219 -4.78 10.02 -33.52
CA ALA A 219 -6.08 10.53 -33.07
C ALA A 219 -7.24 9.67 -33.62
N GLY A 220 -8.16 9.25 -32.75
CA GLY A 220 -9.32 8.45 -33.10
C GLY A 220 -9.01 7.02 -33.52
N LYS A 221 -7.77 6.52 -33.34
CA LYS A 221 -7.37 5.16 -33.69
C LYS A 221 -6.82 4.40 -32.50
N THR A 222 -6.92 3.07 -32.58
CA THR A 222 -6.19 2.17 -31.70
C THR A 222 -4.83 1.84 -32.32
N SER A 223 -3.74 2.33 -31.72
CA SER A 223 -2.37 1.94 -32.08
C SER A 223 -1.98 0.64 -31.37
N ALA A 224 -1.49 -0.34 -32.13
CA ALA A 224 -0.95 -1.58 -31.57
C ALA A 224 0.50 -1.36 -31.11
N VAL A 225 0.77 -1.65 -29.85
CA VAL A 225 2.10 -1.58 -29.22
C VAL A 225 2.88 -2.90 -29.37
N GLY A 226 2.16 -4.00 -29.65
CA GLY A 226 2.73 -5.35 -29.70
C GLY A 226 3.00 -5.92 -28.30
N ASP A 227 3.92 -6.88 -28.24
CA ASP A 227 4.37 -7.51 -27.00
C ASP A 227 5.45 -6.63 -26.34
N VAL A 228 5.19 -6.21 -25.10
CA VAL A 228 6.15 -5.48 -24.28
C VAL A 228 6.70 -6.42 -23.21
N LYS A 229 8.01 -6.64 -23.28
CA LYS A 229 8.74 -7.54 -22.41
C LYS A 229 9.18 -6.81 -21.13
N LEU A 230 8.80 -7.35 -19.98
CA LEU A 230 9.36 -6.95 -18.69
C LEU A 230 10.36 -8.00 -18.22
N THR A 231 11.50 -7.54 -17.73
CA THR A 231 12.51 -8.42 -17.14
C THR A 231 12.19 -8.60 -15.66
N SER A 232 12.00 -9.84 -15.22
CA SER A 232 11.83 -10.12 -13.79
C SER A 232 13.00 -9.55 -12.98
N THR A 233 12.71 -8.81 -11.93
CA THR A 233 13.67 -8.46 -10.89
C THR A 233 13.51 -9.51 -9.81
N THR A 234 14.43 -10.45 -9.78
CA THR A 234 14.40 -11.49 -8.76
C THR A 234 14.65 -10.87 -7.39
N ALA A 235 13.63 -10.89 -6.53
CA ALA A 235 13.83 -10.54 -5.13
C ALA A 235 14.42 -11.74 -4.41
N LYS A 236 15.51 -11.51 -3.67
CA LYS A 236 16.15 -12.56 -2.88
C LYS A 236 15.58 -12.60 -1.48
N PHE A 237 15.25 -13.80 -1.02
CA PHE A 237 14.91 -14.04 0.37
C PHE A 237 15.88 -15.03 1.01
N ALA A 238 16.19 -14.84 2.29
CA ALA A 238 16.95 -15.80 3.07
C ALA A 238 16.01 -16.54 3.99
N LEU A 239 15.99 -17.88 3.87
CA LEU A 239 15.35 -18.73 4.85
C LEU A 239 16.31 -18.92 6.03
N LEU A 240 15.98 -18.32 7.18
CA LEU A 240 16.77 -18.41 8.39
C LEU A 240 16.14 -19.44 9.32
N ASN A 241 16.89 -20.48 9.65
CA ASN A 241 16.45 -21.39 10.70
C ASN A 241 17.62 -21.87 11.58
N PRO A 242 17.51 -21.75 12.91
CA PRO A 242 18.55 -22.18 13.84
C PRO A 242 18.62 -23.71 14.04
N SER A 243 17.61 -24.50 13.66
CA SER A 243 17.64 -25.96 13.78
C SER A 243 17.29 -26.64 12.45
N ASP A 244 18.27 -27.30 11.83
CA ASP A 244 18.12 -27.92 10.49
C ASP A 244 17.06 -29.05 10.39
N LEU A 245 16.41 -29.46 11.49
CA LEU A 245 15.47 -30.58 11.53
C LEU A 245 14.11 -30.18 12.12
N LEU A 246 13.04 -30.40 11.33
CA LEU A 246 11.67 -30.49 11.81
C LEU A 246 11.16 -31.89 11.43
N GLU A 247 10.77 -32.70 12.43
CA GLU A 247 10.20 -34.04 12.23
C GLU A 247 11.09 -35.04 11.44
N GLY A 248 12.41 -34.90 11.53
CA GLY A 248 13.36 -35.79 10.86
C GLY A 248 13.55 -35.53 9.36
N LYS A 249 12.94 -34.47 8.83
CA LYS A 249 13.23 -33.90 7.51
C LYS A 249 13.93 -32.55 7.66
N THR A 250 14.64 -32.16 6.61
CA THR A 250 15.15 -30.80 6.55
C THR A 250 13.97 -29.83 6.40
N ILE A 251 14.08 -28.63 6.95
CA ILE A 251 13.06 -27.58 6.72
C ILE A 251 12.83 -27.36 5.22
N ARG A 252 13.88 -27.41 4.40
CA ARG A 252 13.75 -27.26 2.94
C ARG A 252 12.82 -28.32 2.32
N GLU A 253 12.91 -29.57 2.77
CA GLU A 253 12.01 -30.64 2.34
C GLU A 253 10.58 -30.43 2.84
N ASN A 254 10.41 -29.86 4.04
CA ASN A 254 9.09 -29.54 4.60
C ASN A 254 8.45 -28.29 3.97
N TYR A 255 9.20 -27.45 3.28
CA TYR A 255 8.69 -26.22 2.66
C TYR A 255 8.95 -26.14 1.15
N SER A 256 9.20 -27.27 0.47
CA SER A 256 9.52 -27.26 -0.96
C SER A 256 8.39 -26.71 -1.85
N ASN A 257 7.12 -26.85 -1.47
CA ASN A 257 6.00 -26.24 -2.19
C ASN A 257 6.00 -24.71 -2.02
N LEU A 258 6.30 -24.20 -0.82
CA LEU A 258 6.52 -22.77 -0.56
C LEU A 258 7.64 -22.23 -1.47
N LEU A 259 8.80 -22.89 -1.48
CA LEU A 259 9.94 -22.48 -2.29
C LEU A 259 9.60 -22.47 -3.79
N SER A 260 8.87 -23.48 -4.27
CA SER A 260 8.41 -23.55 -5.65
C SER A 260 7.42 -22.44 -6.00
N ARG A 261 6.49 -22.13 -5.08
CA ARG A 261 5.50 -21.06 -5.27
C ARG A 261 6.16 -19.68 -5.26
N LEU A 262 7.15 -19.46 -4.40
CA LEU A 262 7.97 -18.25 -4.37
C LEU A 262 8.78 -18.08 -5.67
N ALA A 263 9.37 -19.16 -6.19
CA ALA A 263 10.06 -19.14 -7.47
C ALA A 263 9.13 -18.73 -8.63
N LEU A 264 7.91 -19.28 -8.68
CA LEU A 264 6.87 -18.85 -9.63
C LEU A 264 6.45 -17.39 -9.43
N GLY A 265 6.51 -16.91 -8.19
CA GLY A 265 6.27 -15.52 -7.83
C GLY A 265 7.41 -14.56 -8.22
N GLY A 266 8.57 -15.04 -8.68
CA GLY A 266 9.73 -14.19 -8.99
C GLY A 266 10.70 -13.98 -7.82
N PHE A 267 10.61 -14.80 -6.78
CA PHE A 267 11.54 -14.80 -5.66
C PHE A 267 12.53 -15.95 -5.79
N THR A 268 13.80 -15.71 -5.47
CA THR A 268 14.77 -16.79 -5.31
C THR A 268 15.34 -16.80 -3.93
N GLU A 269 15.62 -17.99 -3.41
CA GLU A 269 16.37 -18.10 -2.18
C GLU A 269 17.81 -17.60 -2.38
N GLY A 270 18.27 -16.76 -1.47
CA GLY A 270 19.61 -16.19 -1.44
C GLY A 270 20.29 -16.43 -0.10
N ASN A 271 21.48 -15.85 0.07
CA ASN A 271 22.15 -15.83 1.35
C ASN A 271 21.59 -14.68 2.20
N GLN A 272 21.87 -14.71 3.51
CA GLN A 272 21.44 -13.65 4.41
C GLN A 272 21.98 -12.27 3.99
N SER A 273 23.20 -12.19 3.45
CA SER A 273 23.89 -10.95 3.11
C SER A 273 23.41 -10.26 1.83
N ASP A 274 22.69 -10.96 0.95
CA ASP A 274 22.22 -10.44 -0.34
C ASP A 274 20.69 -10.51 -0.49
N SER A 275 19.99 -10.90 0.56
CA SER A 275 18.53 -10.99 0.59
C SER A 275 17.90 -9.74 1.21
N SER A 276 16.84 -9.25 0.58
CA SER A 276 16.04 -8.12 1.10
C SER A 276 14.91 -8.57 2.02
N ILE A 277 14.61 -9.87 2.04
CA ILE A 277 13.57 -10.49 2.87
C ILE A 277 14.21 -11.62 3.67
N TRP A 278 13.99 -11.66 4.99
CA TRP A 278 14.35 -12.79 5.84
C TRP A 278 13.07 -13.49 6.30
N LEU A 279 12.99 -14.80 6.08
CA LEU A 279 11.91 -15.67 6.53
C LEU A 279 12.43 -16.53 7.68
N LEU A 280 11.84 -16.39 8.86
CA LEU A 280 12.11 -17.21 10.04
C LEU A 280 10.91 -18.14 10.25
N ILE A 281 11.20 -19.43 10.38
CA ILE A 281 10.17 -20.45 10.62
C ILE A 281 10.42 -21.04 11.99
N ASP A 282 9.49 -20.81 12.91
CA ASP A 282 9.51 -21.26 14.31
C ASP A 282 10.89 -21.03 14.98
N PRO A 283 11.33 -19.76 15.09
CA PRO A 283 12.68 -19.49 15.58
C PRO A 283 12.84 -19.89 17.05
N ALA A 284 13.67 -20.91 17.28
CA ALA A 284 14.15 -21.33 18.58
C ALA A 284 15.63 -20.95 18.80
N SER A 285 16.05 -20.75 20.04
CA SER A 285 17.42 -20.49 20.46
C SER A 285 18.10 -19.28 19.81
N LEU A 286 17.36 -18.20 19.51
CA LEU A 286 17.95 -16.96 18.99
C LEU A 286 18.72 -16.19 20.08
N PRO A 287 20.07 -16.09 19.99
CA PRO A 287 20.82 -15.29 20.94
C PRO A 287 20.48 -13.81 20.79
N GLU A 288 20.66 -13.04 21.87
CA GLU A 288 20.35 -11.60 21.89
C GLU A 288 21.09 -10.83 20.79
N SER A 289 22.36 -11.18 20.51
CA SER A 289 23.13 -10.61 19.41
C SER A 289 22.49 -10.83 18.04
N LYS A 290 21.88 -11.99 17.81
CA LYS A 290 21.18 -12.28 16.55
C LYS A 290 19.85 -11.53 16.47
N CYS A 291 19.14 -11.38 17.58
CA CYS A 291 17.94 -10.55 17.63
C CYS A 291 18.26 -9.10 17.27
N ALA A 292 19.35 -8.54 17.81
CA ALA A 292 19.82 -7.20 17.48
C ALA A 292 20.25 -7.06 16.02
N GLU A 293 20.90 -8.07 15.44
CA GLU A 293 21.25 -8.10 14.01
C GLU A 293 20.00 -8.05 13.12
N ILE A 294 18.98 -8.85 13.44
CA ILE A 294 17.72 -8.86 12.68
C ILE A 294 16.97 -7.53 12.85
N ALA A 295 16.94 -6.96 14.06
CA ALA A 295 16.35 -5.64 14.29
C ALA A 295 17.06 -4.56 13.47
N ALA A 296 18.40 -4.58 13.42
CA ALA A 296 19.19 -3.66 12.61
C ALA A 296 18.93 -3.85 11.11
N PHE A 297 18.79 -5.09 10.64
CA PHE A 297 18.40 -5.38 9.25
C PHE A 297 17.05 -4.74 8.91
N VAL A 298 16.03 -4.92 9.75
CA VAL A 298 14.71 -4.30 9.54
C VAL A 298 14.83 -2.76 9.55
N ALA A 299 15.51 -2.19 10.54
CA ALA A 299 15.70 -0.73 10.63
C ALA A 299 16.43 -0.13 9.41
N SER A 300 17.24 -0.93 8.70
CA SER A 300 17.92 -0.53 7.45
C SER A 300 17.06 -0.68 6.19
N GLY A 301 15.77 -0.99 6.35
CA GLY A 301 14.85 -1.25 5.24
C GLY A 301 14.71 -2.73 4.88
N GLY A 302 15.20 -3.65 5.70
CA GLY A 302 15.01 -5.09 5.55
C GLY A 302 13.58 -5.54 5.88
N LYS A 303 13.14 -6.65 5.30
CA LYS A 303 11.77 -7.19 5.44
C LYS A 303 11.82 -8.51 6.19
N LEU A 304 11.02 -8.66 7.24
CA LEU A 304 11.04 -9.82 8.12
C LEU A 304 9.67 -10.51 8.14
N ILE A 305 9.66 -11.79 7.81
CA ILE A 305 8.51 -12.68 7.97
C ILE A 305 8.85 -13.69 9.06
N VAL A 306 8.01 -13.80 10.08
CA VAL A 306 8.20 -14.76 11.18
C VAL A 306 6.96 -15.65 11.28
N LEU A 307 7.16 -16.95 11.23
CA LEU A 307 6.12 -17.93 11.53
C LEU A 307 6.35 -18.49 12.93
N GLY A 308 5.29 -18.52 13.74
CA GLY A 308 5.30 -19.12 15.08
C GLY A 308 4.54 -20.44 15.12
N GLU A 309 4.64 -21.14 16.24
CA GLU A 309 3.90 -22.38 16.49
C GLU A 309 3.26 -22.33 17.90
N TRP A 310 2.14 -23.05 18.09
CA TRP A 310 1.48 -23.15 19.39
C TRP A 310 2.37 -23.80 20.44
N GLY A 311 2.32 -23.27 21.66
CA GLY A 311 2.88 -23.91 22.87
C GLY A 311 4.37 -24.29 22.81
N GLY A 312 5.11 -23.87 21.80
CA GLY A 312 6.47 -24.33 21.55
C GLY A 312 6.59 -25.78 21.03
N TYR A 313 5.54 -26.28 20.36
CA TYR A 313 5.61 -27.57 19.67
C TYR A 313 6.76 -27.59 18.67
N GLY A 314 7.43 -28.73 18.50
CA GLY A 314 8.60 -28.85 17.60
C GLY A 314 9.91 -28.26 18.14
N GLY A 315 9.92 -27.70 19.36
CA GLY A 315 11.10 -27.04 19.94
C GLY A 315 11.07 -25.52 19.82
N GLY A 316 10.02 -24.95 19.20
CA GLY A 316 9.72 -23.53 19.26
C GLY A 316 9.64 -23.04 20.69
N HIS A 317 10.05 -21.81 20.94
CA HIS A 317 9.80 -21.14 22.22
C HIS A 317 9.28 -19.74 21.91
N PRO A 318 7.98 -19.47 22.13
CA PRO A 318 7.43 -18.14 21.92
C PRO A 318 8.24 -17.06 22.61
N ASP A 319 8.85 -17.33 23.78
CA ASP A 319 9.73 -16.40 24.49
C ASP A 319 10.96 -15.96 23.67
N GLU A 320 11.50 -16.83 22.82
CA GLU A 320 12.68 -16.54 22.00
C GLU A 320 12.30 -15.78 20.74
N ALA A 321 11.21 -16.19 20.08
CA ALA A 321 10.61 -15.41 19.00
C ALA A 321 10.19 -14.01 19.51
N ASN A 322 9.62 -13.91 20.71
CA ASN A 322 9.16 -12.67 21.32
C ASN A 322 10.31 -11.76 21.78
N ARG A 323 11.49 -12.32 22.08
CA ARG A 323 12.69 -11.51 22.29
C ARG A 323 13.03 -10.67 21.05
N LEU A 324 12.82 -11.23 19.86
CA LEU A 324 12.96 -10.53 18.59
C LEU A 324 11.72 -9.69 18.26
N LEU A 325 10.52 -10.25 18.34
CA LEU A 325 9.29 -9.57 17.93
C LEU A 325 8.89 -8.42 18.88
N GLY A 326 9.40 -8.42 20.11
CA GLY A 326 9.22 -7.35 21.08
C GLY A 326 9.78 -5.99 20.63
N PHE A 327 10.83 -5.98 19.80
CA PHE A 327 11.34 -4.75 19.16
C PHE A 327 10.28 -4.08 18.27
N PHE A 328 9.30 -4.86 17.80
CA PHE A 328 8.32 -4.47 16.79
C PHE A 328 6.90 -4.38 17.36
N GLY A 329 6.73 -4.54 18.68
CA GLY A 329 5.42 -4.54 19.32
C GLY A 329 4.56 -5.76 18.99
N ILE A 330 5.15 -6.88 18.58
CA ILE A 330 4.45 -8.12 18.24
C ILE A 330 4.83 -9.22 19.24
N ASN A 331 3.88 -10.05 19.67
CA ASN A 331 4.14 -11.15 20.59
C ASN A 331 3.29 -12.39 20.25
N PHE A 332 3.94 -13.52 19.97
CA PHE A 332 3.29 -14.83 19.97
C PHE A 332 2.90 -15.23 21.39
N GLN A 333 1.74 -15.86 21.51
CA GLN A 333 1.31 -16.46 22.77
C GLN A 333 1.66 -17.95 22.79
N THR A 334 1.67 -18.53 23.98
CA THR A 334 1.88 -19.97 24.19
C THR A 334 0.59 -20.78 24.07
N ASP A 335 -0.48 -20.17 23.57
CA ASP A 335 -1.79 -20.80 23.48
C ASP A 335 -1.98 -21.58 22.18
N LEU A 336 -3.06 -22.36 22.16
CA LEU A 336 -3.58 -23.03 20.98
C LEU A 336 -4.94 -22.42 20.67
N VAL A 337 -5.04 -21.76 19.52
CA VAL A 337 -6.30 -21.21 19.02
C VAL A 337 -7.12 -22.35 18.41
N ARG A 338 -8.42 -22.39 18.70
CA ARG A 338 -9.34 -23.41 18.20
C ARG A 338 -10.54 -22.76 17.51
N SER A 339 -11.22 -23.51 16.65
CA SER A 339 -12.47 -23.09 16.01
C SER A 339 -13.65 -23.91 16.50
N THR A 340 -14.77 -23.23 16.78
CA THR A 340 -16.07 -23.86 17.01
C THR A 340 -16.73 -24.35 15.72
N SER A 341 -16.31 -23.84 14.56
CA SER A 341 -16.91 -24.18 13.26
C SER A 341 -16.45 -25.54 12.72
N ASN A 342 -15.37 -26.10 13.25
CA ASN A 342 -14.70 -27.29 12.72
C ASN A 342 -14.84 -28.46 13.69
N VAL A 343 -16.05 -29.01 13.79
CA VAL A 343 -16.38 -30.11 14.70
C VAL A 343 -15.50 -31.34 14.39
N GLY A 344 -14.87 -31.90 15.41
CA GLY A 344 -13.98 -33.07 15.31
C GLY A 344 -12.52 -32.73 15.05
N THR A 345 -12.22 -31.56 14.49
CA THR A 345 -10.85 -31.07 14.30
C THR A 345 -10.74 -29.57 14.63
N PRO A 346 -10.99 -29.18 15.90
CA PRO A 346 -11.08 -27.78 16.29
C PRO A 346 -9.75 -27.02 16.14
N GLU A 347 -8.62 -27.70 15.98
CA GLU A 347 -7.30 -27.11 15.73
C GLU A 347 -7.21 -26.49 14.32
N TRP A 348 -8.07 -26.89 13.39
CA TRP A 348 -8.18 -26.21 12.10
C TRP A 348 -9.02 -24.94 12.27
N ILE A 349 -8.52 -23.83 11.75
CA ILE A 349 -9.15 -22.52 11.88
C ILE A 349 -9.32 -21.90 10.50
N ASN A 350 -10.55 -21.53 10.16
CA ASN A 350 -10.86 -20.75 8.97
C ASN A 350 -10.86 -19.26 9.34
N VAL A 351 -9.83 -18.55 8.93
CA VAL A 351 -9.65 -17.12 9.21
C VAL A 351 -10.17 -16.33 8.03
N ARG A 352 -11.17 -15.50 8.28
CA ARG A 352 -11.87 -14.68 7.26
C ARG A 352 -11.96 -13.21 7.64
N ASP A 353 -11.60 -12.87 8.87
CA ASP A 353 -11.63 -11.51 9.38
C ASP A 353 -10.24 -10.90 9.19
N PHE A 354 -10.10 -10.11 8.12
CA PHE A 354 -8.86 -9.48 7.71
C PHE A 354 -8.94 -7.96 7.88
N SER A 355 -7.79 -7.34 8.13
CA SER A 355 -7.69 -5.88 8.15
C SER A 355 -7.87 -5.28 6.74
N THR A 356 -7.82 -3.95 6.63
CA THR A 356 -7.88 -3.25 5.34
C THR A 356 -6.49 -3.08 4.70
N LEU A 357 -5.46 -3.76 5.22
CA LEU A 357 -4.09 -3.63 4.70
C LEU A 357 -3.99 -4.21 3.27
N PRO A 358 -3.15 -3.63 2.39
CA PRO A 358 -2.99 -4.15 1.03
C PRO A 358 -2.56 -5.62 0.94
N LEU A 359 -1.84 -6.12 1.95
CA LEU A 359 -1.30 -7.49 2.00
C LEU A 359 -2.37 -8.60 2.14
N VAL A 360 -3.63 -8.26 2.46
CA VAL A 360 -4.76 -9.21 2.50
C VAL A 360 -5.72 -9.03 1.32
N LYS A 361 -5.34 -8.23 0.32
CA LYS A 361 -6.19 -8.00 -0.86
C LYS A 361 -6.43 -9.32 -1.61
N ALA A 362 -7.69 -9.58 -1.93
CA ALA A 362 -8.15 -10.80 -2.61
C ALA A 362 -7.84 -12.11 -1.85
N VAL A 363 -7.69 -12.03 -0.53
CA VAL A 363 -7.62 -13.20 0.36
C VAL A 363 -8.97 -13.33 1.05
N ASP A 364 -9.79 -14.29 0.62
CA ASP A 364 -11.12 -14.48 1.20
C ASP A 364 -11.10 -15.34 2.47
N MET A 365 -10.11 -16.23 2.57
CA MET A 365 -9.92 -17.10 3.73
C MET A 365 -8.50 -17.66 3.77
N ILE A 366 -7.86 -17.71 4.94
CA ILE A 366 -6.69 -18.57 5.19
C ILE A 366 -7.07 -19.69 6.14
N ASN A 367 -6.39 -20.81 6.04
CA ASN A 367 -6.64 -22.00 6.85
C ASN A 367 -5.40 -22.32 7.67
N LEU A 368 -5.52 -22.19 8.99
CA LEU A 368 -4.42 -22.42 9.93
C LEU A 368 -4.67 -23.73 10.68
N PHE A 369 -3.61 -24.45 11.01
CA PHE A 369 -3.64 -25.66 11.82
C PHE A 369 -2.83 -25.44 13.09
N ALA A 370 -3.48 -25.59 14.23
CA ALA A 370 -2.87 -25.45 15.54
C ALA A 370 -2.13 -24.10 15.73
N ALA A 371 -2.69 -23.01 15.23
CA ALA A 371 -2.06 -21.69 15.39
C ALA A 371 -2.01 -21.24 16.86
N CYS A 372 -1.01 -20.43 17.20
CA CYS A 372 -1.02 -19.57 18.38
C CYS A 372 -1.67 -18.21 18.07
N SER A 373 -2.07 -17.51 19.12
CA SER A 373 -2.52 -16.11 18.98
C SER A 373 -1.34 -15.15 18.90
N VAL A 374 -1.55 -14.03 18.20
CA VAL A 374 -0.53 -13.00 17.95
C VAL A 374 -0.98 -11.66 18.50
N PHE A 375 -0.41 -11.22 19.61
CA PHE A 375 -0.71 -9.90 20.17
C PHE A 375 0.11 -8.81 19.46
N SER A 376 -0.52 -7.67 19.22
CA SER A 376 0.11 -6.47 18.66
C SER A 376 -0.14 -5.25 19.54
N VAL A 377 0.90 -4.45 19.76
CA VAL A 377 0.82 -3.12 20.37
C VAL A 377 1.33 -2.08 19.38
N SER A 378 0.75 -0.88 19.40
CA SER A 378 1.13 0.21 18.50
C SER A 378 2.66 0.41 18.47
N PRO A 379 3.29 0.52 17.29
CA PRO A 379 2.66 0.75 15.97
C PRO A 379 2.18 -0.51 15.23
N ALA A 380 2.37 -1.72 15.79
CA ALA A 380 1.91 -2.94 15.14
C ALA A 380 0.37 -3.01 15.07
N LEU A 381 -0.12 -3.56 13.97
CA LEU A 381 -1.52 -3.72 13.64
C LEU A 381 -1.86 -5.19 13.46
N THR A 382 -3.05 -5.59 13.93
CA THR A 382 -3.60 -6.91 13.61
C THR A 382 -3.90 -7.01 12.11
N VAL A 383 -3.41 -8.08 11.48
CA VAL A 383 -3.60 -8.38 10.06
C VAL A 383 -4.80 -9.29 9.85
N ALA A 384 -4.91 -10.34 10.67
CA ALA A 384 -5.94 -11.35 10.54
C ALA A 384 -6.38 -11.83 11.93
N SER A 385 -7.69 -12.09 12.06
CA SER A 385 -8.33 -12.57 13.28
C SER A 385 -9.25 -13.75 12.99
N THR A 386 -9.47 -14.61 13.97
CA THR A 386 -10.35 -15.76 13.82
C THR A 386 -11.85 -15.42 13.77
N GLY A 387 -12.23 -14.15 13.97
CA GLY A 387 -13.61 -13.73 14.09
C GLY A 387 -14.34 -14.43 15.26
N ALA A 388 -15.67 -14.48 15.22
CA ALA A 388 -16.47 -15.05 16.31
C ALA A 388 -16.36 -16.58 16.46
N SER A 389 -15.87 -17.29 15.44
CA SER A 389 -15.78 -18.76 15.45
C SER A 389 -14.54 -19.28 16.15
N GLY A 390 -13.45 -18.51 16.18
CA GLY A 390 -12.24 -18.89 16.91
C GLY A 390 -12.34 -18.58 18.40
N TYR A 391 -11.76 -19.44 19.22
CA TYR A 391 -11.73 -19.27 20.66
C TYR A 391 -10.44 -19.72 21.33
N ARG A 392 -10.14 -19.08 22.45
CA ARG A 392 -9.13 -19.50 23.44
C ARG A 392 -9.69 -19.25 24.83
N VAL A 393 -9.88 -20.31 25.63
CA VAL A 393 -10.36 -20.22 27.04
C VAL A 393 -11.39 -19.08 27.24
N GLN A 394 -12.45 -19.07 26.40
CA GLN A 394 -13.59 -18.13 26.41
C GLN A 394 -13.45 -16.76 25.72
N SER A 395 -12.34 -16.39 25.09
CA SER A 395 -12.28 -15.21 24.21
C SER A 395 -12.57 -15.58 22.75
N THR A 396 -13.13 -14.64 21.97
CA THR A 396 -13.37 -14.77 20.52
C THR A 396 -12.67 -13.64 19.75
N GLY A 397 -12.57 -13.74 18.43
CA GLY A 397 -11.92 -12.70 17.60
C GLY A 397 -10.41 -12.66 17.81
N ILE A 398 -9.80 -13.83 17.96
CA ILE A 398 -8.41 -13.97 18.36
C ILE A 398 -7.49 -13.56 17.20
N PRO A 399 -6.61 -12.56 17.37
CA PRO A 399 -5.61 -12.22 16.36
C PRO A 399 -4.65 -13.39 16.12
N VAL A 400 -4.35 -13.68 14.85
CA VAL A 400 -3.46 -14.77 14.42
C VAL A 400 -2.36 -14.31 13.46
N ALA A 401 -2.40 -13.05 13.06
CA ALA A 401 -1.31 -12.39 12.34
C ALA A 401 -1.26 -10.91 12.70
N ALA A 402 -0.05 -10.36 12.75
CA ALA A 402 0.19 -8.93 13.00
C ALA A 402 1.35 -8.42 12.14
N ALA A 403 1.30 -7.15 11.77
CA ALA A 403 2.34 -6.50 10.99
C ALA A 403 2.67 -5.11 11.53
N THR A 404 3.91 -4.67 11.31
CA THR A 404 4.35 -3.30 11.61
C THR A 404 5.32 -2.80 10.56
N GLN A 405 5.53 -1.49 10.54
CA GLN A 405 6.56 -0.82 9.76
C GLN A 405 7.53 -0.14 10.73
N GLU A 406 8.83 -0.37 10.53
CA GLU A 406 9.92 0.23 11.31
C GLU A 406 10.86 0.96 10.34
N GLY A 407 10.69 2.29 10.24
CA GLY A 407 11.32 3.08 9.19
C GLY A 407 10.86 2.63 7.80
N ASP A 408 11.79 2.22 6.94
CA ASP A 408 11.51 1.61 5.62
C ASP A 408 11.42 0.08 5.67
N GLY A 409 11.63 -0.51 6.86
CA GLY A 409 11.55 -1.95 7.11
C GLY A 409 10.12 -2.40 7.39
N LEU A 410 9.84 -3.66 7.10
CA LEU A 410 8.52 -4.27 7.33
C LEU A 410 8.68 -5.54 8.14
N VAL A 411 7.75 -5.78 9.06
CA VAL A 411 7.71 -7.01 9.85
C VAL A 411 6.29 -7.56 9.80
N ILE A 412 6.17 -8.86 9.56
CA ILE A 412 4.92 -9.59 9.74
C ILE A 412 5.17 -10.89 10.49
N ALA A 413 4.26 -11.20 11.41
CA ALA A 413 4.24 -12.44 12.17
C ALA A 413 2.91 -13.18 11.94
N VAL A 414 2.99 -14.49 11.71
CA VAL A 414 1.83 -15.39 11.57
C VAL A 414 1.98 -16.51 12.60
N GLY A 415 0.93 -16.77 13.38
CA GLY A 415 0.98 -17.72 14.50
C GLY A 415 0.99 -19.21 14.13
N ASP A 416 1.26 -19.56 12.87
CA ASP A 416 1.25 -20.93 12.37
C ASP A 416 2.35 -21.14 11.33
N SER A 417 3.33 -21.97 11.66
CA SER A 417 4.43 -22.34 10.79
C SER A 417 4.00 -23.38 9.75
N SER A 418 3.12 -24.28 10.14
CA SER A 418 2.61 -25.35 9.30
C SER A 418 1.77 -24.85 8.12
N ALA A 419 1.21 -23.64 8.19
CA ALA A 419 0.34 -23.04 7.17
C ALA A 419 0.95 -23.05 5.76
N TRP A 420 2.28 -22.97 5.65
CA TRP A 420 3.00 -22.97 4.36
C TRP A 420 3.87 -24.20 4.14
N SER A 421 3.76 -25.18 5.02
CA SER A 421 4.49 -26.43 4.90
C SER A 421 3.84 -27.39 3.89
N ASN A 422 4.61 -28.40 3.53
CA ASN A 422 4.20 -29.57 2.77
C ASN A 422 3.40 -30.56 3.64
N PHE A 423 3.30 -30.31 4.95
CA PHE A 423 2.50 -31.14 5.82
C PHE A 423 1.05 -31.09 5.36
N ALA A 424 0.44 -32.26 5.29
CA ALA A 424 -0.97 -32.42 5.03
C ALA A 424 -1.58 -32.95 6.32
N ALA A 425 -2.05 -32.07 7.20
CA ALA A 425 -2.73 -32.53 8.40
C ALA A 425 -3.97 -33.32 7.95
N ALA A 426 -4.03 -34.59 8.38
CA ALA A 426 -5.09 -35.52 8.03
C ALA A 426 -6.49 -34.92 8.35
N PRO A 427 -7.53 -35.25 7.56
CA PRO A 427 -7.56 -36.30 6.54
C PRO A 427 -7.31 -35.83 5.09
N SER A 428 -6.97 -34.57 4.84
CA SER A 428 -6.77 -34.13 3.45
C SER A 428 -5.45 -34.64 2.88
N SER A 429 -5.42 -35.04 1.62
CA SER A 429 -4.20 -35.30 0.87
C SER A 429 -3.49 -34.04 0.36
N TYR A 430 -3.97 -32.84 0.71
CA TYR A 430 -3.45 -31.57 0.19
C TYR A 430 -2.47 -30.91 1.18
N PRO A 431 -1.34 -30.36 0.69
CA PRO A 431 -0.44 -29.52 1.49
C PRO A 431 -1.18 -28.37 2.15
N ASN A 432 -0.76 -27.98 3.35
CA ASN A 432 -1.34 -26.84 4.06
C ASN A 432 -1.29 -25.54 3.26
N LEU A 433 -0.25 -25.35 2.44
CA LEU A 433 -0.12 -24.19 1.54
C LEU A 433 -1.29 -24.05 0.54
N ASP A 434 -1.89 -25.17 0.13
CA ASP A 434 -2.96 -25.19 -0.88
C ASP A 434 -4.37 -25.09 -0.27
N ARG A 435 -4.47 -24.93 1.05
CA ARG A 435 -5.76 -24.80 1.75
C ARG A 435 -6.21 -23.34 1.81
N GLY A 436 -7.48 -23.11 1.50
CA GLY A 436 -8.03 -21.76 1.41
C GLY A 436 -7.24 -20.91 0.39
N ASN A 437 -6.85 -19.71 0.80
CA ASN A 437 -5.98 -18.81 0.06
C ASN A 437 -4.59 -18.69 0.74
N ASN A 438 -4.10 -19.73 1.42
CA ASN A 438 -2.79 -19.68 2.09
C ASN A 438 -1.65 -19.28 1.12
N ALA A 439 -1.62 -19.85 -0.09
CA ALA A 439 -0.64 -19.50 -1.10
C ALA A 439 -0.74 -18.04 -1.57
N ASP A 440 -1.95 -17.51 -1.74
CA ASP A 440 -2.16 -16.12 -2.17
C ASP A 440 -1.80 -15.14 -1.05
N PHE A 441 -2.18 -15.46 0.19
CA PHE A 441 -1.78 -14.70 1.37
C PHE A 441 -0.26 -14.65 1.49
N MET A 442 0.41 -15.81 1.45
CA MET A 442 1.87 -15.90 1.47
C MET A 442 2.52 -15.04 0.38
N LEU A 443 2.06 -15.15 -0.88
CA LEU A 443 2.58 -14.34 -1.98
C LEU A 443 2.37 -12.84 -1.76
N ASN A 444 1.21 -12.44 -1.25
CA ASN A 444 0.96 -11.05 -0.90
C ASN A 444 1.92 -10.54 0.18
N LEU A 445 2.32 -11.38 1.16
CA LEU A 445 3.28 -10.99 2.19
C LEU A 445 4.68 -10.74 1.63
N PHE A 446 5.11 -11.53 0.65
CA PHE A 446 6.40 -11.34 -0.01
C PHE A 446 6.40 -10.15 -0.99
N LEU A 447 5.23 -9.80 -1.54
CA LEU A 447 5.04 -8.66 -2.44
C LEU A 447 4.90 -7.33 -1.69
N TRP A 448 4.43 -7.38 -0.44
CA TRP A 448 4.32 -6.24 0.47
C TRP A 448 5.70 -5.88 1.03
#